data_AF-A0AA36IAI2-F1
#
_entry.id   AF-A0AA36IAI2-F1
#
_cell.length_a   1.000
_cell.length_b   1.000
_cell.length_c   1.000
_cell.angle_alpha   90.00
_cell.angle_beta   90.00
_cell.angle_gamma   90.00
#
_symmetry.space_group_name_H-M   'P 1'
#
loop_
_entity.id
_entity.type
_entity.pdbx_description
1 polymer ?
#
loop_
_entity_poly.entity_id
_entity_poly.type
_entity_poly.pdbx_seq_one_letter_code
_entity_poly.pdbx_strand_id
1 'polypeptide(L)'
;MLMLESGMTQDEINKCSLAASNAWADECMAKAIQPSKANVQTVAVRGAGPTEKLTVKTAPSDQAAFVNNRPEFEKVWNTYGSSAGSGSCSIPIYNKHRRIELARLEKMDKDHAALQEASEFQAKREAAMMADEAATDKKRSKRQKKKEAQKKAEQLKKEADGINKFGSDGSFMDMMAKMDPKVLEAEVRKAKEEAAQAAKEAALAKASTITPSQMSSEQNITIRETSF
;
A
#
# COMPACT_ATOMS: atom_id res chain seq x y z
N MET A 1 -34.12 -2.94 -32.67
CA MET A 1 -33.07 -2.49 -33.62
C MET A 1 -32.19 -1.52 -32.85
N LEU A 2 -30.92 -1.87 -32.68
CA LEU A 2 -29.98 -1.33 -31.69
C LEU A 2 -29.67 0.17 -31.89
N MET A 3 -29.35 0.81 -30.76
CA MET A 3 -28.85 2.17 -30.54
C MET A 3 -27.88 2.70 -31.60
N LEU A 4 -27.98 3.99 -31.94
CA LEU A 4 -26.85 4.82 -32.37
C LEU A 4 -26.95 6.21 -31.72
N GLU A 5 -26.47 6.30 -30.47
CA GLU A 5 -25.95 7.51 -29.82
C GLU A 5 -24.55 7.86 -30.35
N SER A 6 -24.28 7.65 -31.63
CA SER A 6 -23.04 8.09 -32.27
C SER A 6 -23.35 9.35 -33.06
N GLY A 7 -22.75 10.48 -32.69
CA GLY A 7 -22.82 11.74 -33.44
C GLY A 7 -22.12 11.69 -34.81
N MET A 8 -22.35 10.61 -35.57
CA MET A 8 -21.93 10.43 -36.95
C MET A 8 -23.09 10.80 -37.86
N THR A 9 -22.80 11.58 -38.89
CA THR A 9 -23.78 11.93 -39.91
C THR A 9 -24.12 10.69 -40.76
N GLN A 10 -25.34 10.61 -41.30
CA GLN A 10 -25.79 9.44 -42.08
C GLN A 10 -24.89 9.12 -43.29
N ASP A 11 -24.23 10.13 -43.84
CA ASP A 11 -23.25 9.97 -44.92
C ASP A 11 -21.96 9.26 -44.48
N GLU A 12 -21.57 9.40 -43.22
CA GLU A 12 -20.42 8.70 -42.64
C GLU A 12 -20.75 7.24 -42.33
N ILE A 13 -21.98 6.97 -41.90
CA ILE A 13 -22.49 5.60 -41.68
C ILE A 13 -22.52 4.83 -43.02
N ASN A 14 -22.94 5.49 -44.10
CA ASN A 14 -22.97 4.89 -45.44
C ASN A 14 -21.58 4.66 -46.04
N LYS A 15 -20.58 5.47 -45.67
CA LYS A 15 -19.17 5.21 -46.05
C LYS A 15 -18.56 4.05 -45.26
N CYS A 16 -18.94 3.88 -43.99
CA CYS A 16 -18.51 2.75 -43.17
C CYS A 16 -19.05 1.40 -43.66
N SER A 17 -20.27 1.34 -44.21
CA SER A 17 -20.85 0.08 -44.70
C SER A 17 -20.25 -0.42 -46.02
N LEU A 18 -19.52 0.44 -46.76
CA LEU A 18 -18.96 0.15 -48.08
C LEU A 18 -17.46 -0.18 -48.08
N ALA A 19 -16.74 0.02 -46.97
CA ALA A 19 -15.28 -0.16 -46.92
C ALA A 19 -14.87 -1.38 -46.06
N ALA A 20 -14.71 -2.53 -46.70
CA ALA A 20 -14.23 -3.77 -46.09
C ALA A 20 -12.70 -3.79 -45.88
N SER A 21 -12.15 -2.91 -45.04
CA SER A 21 -10.73 -3.01 -44.62
C SER A 21 -10.48 -2.58 -43.18
N ASN A 22 -9.93 -3.52 -42.40
CA ASN A 22 -9.81 -3.55 -40.94
C ASN A 22 -8.89 -2.48 -40.29
N ALA A 23 -8.23 -1.61 -41.06
CA ALA A 23 -7.31 -0.62 -40.48
C ALA A 23 -8.00 0.67 -40.01
N TRP A 24 -9.12 1.05 -40.64
CA TRP A 24 -9.84 2.29 -40.29
C TRP A 24 -10.88 2.08 -39.18
N ALA A 25 -11.34 0.84 -39.00
CA ALA A 25 -12.26 0.46 -37.91
C ALA A 25 -11.62 0.68 -36.52
N ASP A 26 -10.32 0.41 -36.40
CA ASP A 26 -9.57 0.63 -35.15
C ASP A 26 -9.40 2.13 -34.83
N GLU A 27 -9.22 2.99 -35.83
CA GLU A 27 -9.18 4.45 -35.64
C GLU A 27 -10.56 5.02 -35.25
N CYS A 28 -11.64 4.48 -35.83
CA CYS A 28 -13.02 4.84 -35.48
C CYS A 28 -13.36 4.44 -34.04
N MET A 29 -12.98 3.23 -33.62
CA MET A 29 -13.16 2.76 -32.25
C MET A 29 -12.28 3.53 -31.27
N ALA A 30 -11.03 3.85 -31.63
CA ALA A 30 -10.15 4.69 -30.80
C ALA A 30 -10.71 6.10 -30.60
N LYS A 31 -11.39 6.69 -31.60
CA LYS A 31 -12.07 7.98 -31.46
C LYS A 31 -13.33 7.90 -30.58
N ALA A 32 -14.05 6.78 -30.63
CA ALA A 32 -15.22 6.52 -29.79
C ALA A 32 -14.87 6.25 -28.32
N ILE A 33 -13.67 5.75 -28.03
CA ILE A 33 -13.18 5.43 -26.67
C ILE A 33 -12.44 6.61 -26.00
N GLN A 34 -12.11 7.67 -26.75
CA GLN A 34 -11.54 8.88 -26.14
C GLN A 34 -12.53 9.45 -25.12
N PRO A 35 -12.13 9.66 -23.85
CA PRO A 35 -12.99 10.34 -22.89
C PRO A 35 -13.29 11.72 -23.46
N SER A 36 -14.54 11.98 -23.83
CA SER A 36 -14.93 13.29 -24.29
C SER A 36 -14.54 14.28 -23.20
N LYS A 37 -13.90 15.41 -23.57
CA LYS A 37 -13.54 16.49 -22.64
C LYS A 37 -14.76 17.08 -21.89
N ALA A 38 -15.96 16.57 -22.18
CA ALA A 38 -17.25 16.93 -21.61
C ALA A 38 -17.78 15.90 -20.60
N ASN A 39 -16.98 14.93 -20.12
CA ASN A 39 -17.40 14.08 -19.00
C ASN A 39 -17.30 14.85 -17.65
N VAL A 40 -18.01 15.98 -17.58
CA VAL A 40 -18.45 16.54 -16.31
C VAL A 40 -19.60 15.65 -15.87
N GLN A 41 -19.46 14.95 -14.74
CA GLN A 41 -20.58 14.27 -14.11
C GLN A 41 -21.68 15.30 -13.86
N THR A 42 -22.68 15.37 -14.75
CA THR A 42 -23.85 16.22 -14.57
C THR A 42 -24.67 15.64 -13.42
N VAL A 43 -24.45 16.15 -12.21
CA VAL A 43 -25.32 15.85 -11.07
C VAL A 43 -26.68 16.48 -11.38
N ALA A 44 -27.67 15.67 -11.72
CA ALA A 44 -29.03 16.15 -11.93
C ALA A 44 -29.63 16.55 -10.57
N VAL A 45 -29.58 17.83 -10.24
CA VAL A 45 -30.21 18.37 -9.03
C VAL A 45 -31.72 18.50 -9.29
N ARG A 46 -32.52 17.75 -8.54
CA ARG A 46 -33.99 17.73 -8.68
C ARG A 46 -34.56 19.11 -8.33
N GLY A 47 -35.09 19.81 -9.33
CA GLY A 47 -35.67 21.15 -9.19
C GLY A 47 -35.01 22.24 -10.04
N ALA A 48 -33.81 22.00 -10.59
CA ALA A 48 -33.22 22.89 -11.59
C ALA A 48 -33.86 22.62 -12.96
N GLY A 49 -34.40 23.66 -13.60
CA GLY A 49 -34.95 23.55 -14.95
C GLY A 49 -33.86 23.23 -16.00
N PRO A 50 -34.22 22.80 -17.21
CA PRO A 50 -33.27 22.45 -18.28
C PRO A 50 -32.38 23.62 -18.74
N THR A 51 -32.70 24.85 -18.33
CA THR A 51 -31.98 26.08 -18.67
C THR A 51 -31.03 26.57 -17.58
N GLU A 52 -31.14 26.07 -16.33
CA GLU A 52 -30.28 26.50 -15.22
C GLU A 52 -29.05 25.58 -15.11
N LYS A 53 -27.94 26.00 -15.73
CA LYS A 53 -26.65 25.32 -15.59
C LYS A 53 -26.01 25.67 -14.25
N LEU A 54 -26.14 24.80 -13.26
CA LEU A 54 -25.41 24.89 -11.99
C LEU A 54 -23.92 24.65 -12.25
N THR A 55 -23.11 25.70 -12.15
CA THR A 55 -21.66 25.60 -12.28
C THR A 55 -21.04 25.24 -10.94
N VAL A 56 -20.61 23.99 -10.82
CA VAL A 56 -19.77 23.55 -9.69
C VAL A 56 -18.35 24.00 -9.95
N LYS A 57 -17.71 24.64 -8.96
CA LYS A 57 -16.28 24.94 -9.03
C LYS A 57 -15.52 23.61 -9.08
N THR A 58 -14.99 23.29 -10.25
CA THR A 58 -14.17 22.08 -10.47
C THR A 58 -12.73 22.28 -10.00
N ALA A 59 -12.32 23.52 -9.73
CA ALA A 59 -11.05 23.81 -9.10
C ALA A 59 -11.07 23.27 -7.66
N PRO A 60 -10.02 22.56 -7.21
CA PRO A 60 -9.91 22.16 -5.81
C PRO A 60 -10.06 23.39 -4.92
N SER A 61 -10.96 23.32 -3.94
CA SER A 61 -11.13 24.39 -2.94
C SER A 61 -9.84 24.65 -2.16
N ASP A 62 -8.99 23.63 -2.09
CA ASP A 62 -7.79 23.58 -1.27
C ASP A 62 -6.53 23.93 -2.05
N GLN A 63 -6.65 24.56 -3.23
CA GLN A 63 -5.47 25.09 -3.91
C GLN A 63 -4.75 26.06 -2.97
N ALA A 64 -3.56 25.66 -2.52
CA ALA A 64 -2.68 26.52 -1.75
C ALA A 64 -2.55 27.84 -2.52
N ALA A 65 -2.95 28.94 -1.88
CA ALA A 65 -2.83 30.26 -2.49
C ALA A 65 -1.39 30.41 -2.99
N PHE A 66 -1.22 30.89 -4.21
CA PHE A 66 0.11 31.16 -4.75
C PHE A 66 0.79 32.21 -3.86
N VAL A 67 1.61 31.75 -2.93
CA VAL A 67 2.41 32.63 -2.07
C VAL A 67 3.62 33.03 -2.90
N ASN A 68 3.61 34.27 -3.39
CA ASN A 68 4.83 34.89 -3.88
C ASN A 68 5.82 34.96 -2.71
N ASN A 69 6.77 34.03 -2.64
CA ASN A 69 7.84 34.02 -1.64
C ASN A 69 8.86 35.16 -1.84
N ARG A 70 8.62 36.04 -2.83
CA ARG A 70 9.43 37.22 -3.05
C ARG A 70 9.08 38.27 -2.00
N PRO A 71 10.02 38.71 -1.16
CA PRO A 71 9.76 39.80 -0.24
C PRO A 71 9.38 41.06 -1.04
N GLU A 72 8.22 41.63 -0.72
CA GLU A 72 7.77 42.89 -1.28
C GLU A 72 8.48 44.03 -0.54
N PHE A 73 9.52 44.59 -1.18
CA PHE A 73 10.20 45.77 -0.65
C PHE A 73 9.37 47.01 -0.96
N GLU A 74 8.76 47.61 0.06
CA GLU A 74 8.12 48.93 -0.06
C GLU A 74 9.20 50.01 -0.08
N LYS A 75 9.44 50.63 -1.24
CA LYS A 75 10.35 51.79 -1.34
C LYS A 75 9.65 52.99 -0.71
N VAL A 76 10.11 53.41 0.47
CA VAL A 76 9.59 54.60 1.15
C VAL A 76 10.18 55.85 0.50
N TRP A 77 9.34 56.61 -0.20
CA TRP A 77 9.74 57.82 -0.91
C TRP A 77 9.90 59.05 0.01
N ASN A 78 9.24 59.05 1.16
CA ASN A 78 9.18 60.20 2.08
C ASN A 78 10.08 59.97 3.31
N THR A 79 11.38 59.82 3.08
CA THR A 79 12.36 59.69 4.18
C THR A 79 12.82 61.08 4.63
N TYR A 80 12.63 61.38 5.92
CA TYR A 80 13.16 62.58 6.54
C TYR A 80 14.65 62.36 6.90
N GLY A 81 15.43 63.44 6.95
CA GLY A 81 16.84 63.36 7.34
C GLY A 81 17.01 62.79 8.76
N SER A 82 18.09 62.05 9.01
CA SER A 82 18.32 61.35 10.29
C SER A 82 18.40 62.26 11.52
N SER A 83 18.69 63.56 11.32
CA SER A 83 18.73 64.59 12.36
C SER A 83 17.51 65.51 12.36
N ALA A 84 16.49 65.24 11.54
CA ALA A 84 15.28 66.05 11.51
C ALA A 84 14.46 65.83 12.79
N GLY A 85 13.88 66.89 13.34
CA GLY A 85 13.01 66.81 14.51
C GLY A 85 11.72 66.03 14.25
N SER A 86 11.03 65.61 15.31
CA SER A 86 9.74 64.92 15.19
C SER A 86 8.67 65.88 14.66
N GLY A 87 8.27 65.69 13.40
CA GLY A 87 7.14 66.40 12.80
C GLY A 87 5.79 65.86 13.30
N SER A 88 4.71 66.61 13.09
CA SER A 88 3.35 66.22 13.52
C SER A 88 2.84 64.92 12.88
N CYS A 89 3.43 64.46 11.77
CA CYS A 89 3.07 63.23 11.09
C CYS A 89 3.79 61.96 11.61
N SER A 90 4.73 62.09 12.55
CA SER A 90 5.53 60.96 13.03
C SER A 90 4.70 59.91 13.77
N ILE A 91 3.73 60.35 14.57
CA ILE A 91 2.90 59.47 15.41
C ILE A 91 1.93 58.61 14.56
N PRO A 92 1.16 59.15 13.60
CA PRO A 92 0.33 58.33 12.72
C PRO A 92 1.13 57.32 11.88
N ILE A 93 2.32 57.71 11.39
CA ILE A 93 3.22 56.82 10.63
C ILE A 93 3.68 55.66 11.52
N TYR A 94 4.17 55.94 12.74
CA TYR A 94 4.53 54.91 13.72
C TYR A 94 3.37 53.96 14.00
N ASN A 95 2.17 54.48 14.25
CA ASN A 95 0.99 53.65 14.52
C ASN A 95 0.63 52.74 13.33
N LYS A 96 0.77 53.22 12.09
CA LYS A 96 0.57 52.39 10.88
C LYS A 96 1.59 51.26 10.84
N HIS A 97 2.88 51.56 10.98
CA HIS A 97 3.94 50.54 10.96
C HIS A 97 3.78 49.54 12.10
N ARG A 98 3.46 49.99 13.32
CA ARG A 98 3.21 49.12 14.46
C ARG A 98 2.05 48.15 14.19
N ARG A 99 0.95 48.60 13.58
CA ARG A 99 -0.16 47.71 13.22
C ARG A 99 0.24 46.66 12.18
N ILE A 100 1.00 47.07 11.16
CA ILE A 100 1.50 46.16 10.12
C ILE A 100 2.42 45.10 10.74
N GLU A 101 3.36 45.50 11.60
CA GLU A 101 4.28 44.57 12.25
C GLU A 101 3.59 43.61 13.22
N LEU A 102 2.63 44.10 14.02
CA LEU A 102 1.84 43.22 14.88
C LEU A 102 1.02 42.22 14.07
N ALA A 103 0.37 42.65 12.98
CA ALA A 103 -0.37 41.75 12.10
C ALA A 103 0.56 40.70 11.44
N ARG A 104 1.80 41.08 11.11
CA ARG A 104 2.82 40.17 10.58
C ARG A 104 3.24 39.12 11.62
N LEU A 105 3.48 39.53 12.87
CA LEU A 105 3.81 38.62 13.97
C LEU A 105 2.66 37.67 14.27
N GLU A 106 1.43 38.19 14.40
CA GLU A 106 0.24 37.37 14.64
C GLU A 106 0.02 36.34 13.52
N LYS A 107 0.29 36.70 12.26
CA LYS A 107 0.20 35.75 11.14
C LYS A 107 1.23 34.64 11.28
N MET A 108 2.49 34.99 11.58
CA MET A 108 3.56 34.01 11.77
C MET A 108 3.25 33.05 12.92
N ASP A 109 2.75 33.55 14.04
CA ASP A 109 2.39 32.74 15.20
C ASP A 109 1.23 31.79 14.87
N LYS A 110 0.21 32.26 14.13
CA LYS A 110 -0.92 31.43 13.68
C LYS A 110 -0.46 30.34 12.70
N ASP A 111 0.38 30.68 11.74
CA ASP A 111 0.91 29.73 10.76
C ASP A 111 1.75 28.65 11.48
N HIS A 112 2.56 29.04 12.46
CA HIS A 112 3.35 28.12 13.27
C HIS A 112 2.48 27.21 14.14
N ALA A 113 1.46 27.75 14.82
CA ALA A 113 0.52 26.95 15.60
C ALA A 113 -0.21 25.93 14.73
N ALA A 114 -0.67 26.32 13.54
CA ALA A 114 -1.33 25.41 12.60
C ALA A 114 -0.40 24.28 12.12
N LEU A 115 0.88 24.59 11.86
CA LEU A 115 1.89 23.58 11.51
C LEU A 115 2.15 22.60 12.66
N GLN A 116 2.23 23.09 13.89
CA GLN A 116 2.40 22.25 15.08
C GLN A 116 1.20 21.31 15.25
N GLU A 117 -0.03 21.84 15.23
CA GLU A 117 -1.25 21.04 15.34
C GLU A 117 -1.35 19.97 14.24
N ALA A 118 -1.01 20.32 12.99
CA ALA A 118 -1.00 19.38 11.88
C ALA A 118 0.05 18.27 12.09
N SER A 119 1.25 18.62 12.54
CA SER A 119 2.31 17.64 12.82
C SER A 119 1.94 16.69 13.95
N GLU A 120 1.34 17.21 15.03
CA GLU A 120 0.86 16.39 16.14
C GLU A 120 -0.27 15.47 15.72
N PHE A 121 -1.19 15.95 14.89
CA PHE A 121 -2.28 15.14 14.38
C PHE A 121 -1.76 13.99 13.51
N GLN A 122 -0.81 14.26 12.62
CA GLN A 122 -0.18 13.24 11.79
C GLN A 122 0.55 12.20 12.65
N ALA A 123 1.36 12.64 13.63
CA ALA A 123 2.05 11.74 14.55
C ALA A 123 1.07 10.87 15.36
N LYS A 124 -0.02 11.44 15.88
CA LYS A 124 -1.07 10.70 16.60
C LYS A 124 -1.76 9.68 15.70
N ARG A 125 -2.04 10.05 14.45
CA ARG A 125 -2.66 9.15 13.46
C ARG A 125 -1.74 7.99 13.10
N GLU A 126 -0.46 8.27 12.84
CA GLU A 126 0.54 7.24 12.53
C GLU A 126 0.73 6.27 13.70
N ALA A 127 0.81 6.78 14.93
CA ALA A 127 0.90 5.96 16.12
C ALA A 127 -0.31 5.04 16.30
N ALA A 128 -1.53 5.54 16.04
CA ALA A 128 -2.75 4.74 16.09
C ALA A 128 -2.74 3.64 15.00
N MET A 129 -2.36 4.00 13.77
CA MET A 129 -2.25 3.03 12.67
C MET A 129 -1.22 1.93 12.97
N MET A 130 -0.04 2.29 13.48
CA MET A 130 0.99 1.33 13.89
C MET A 130 0.50 0.40 15.01
N ALA A 131 -0.26 0.91 15.97
CA ALA A 131 -0.82 0.10 17.05
C ALA A 131 -1.84 -0.93 16.53
N ASP A 132 -2.71 -0.52 15.60
CA ASP A 132 -3.70 -1.38 14.97
C ASP A 132 -3.05 -2.44 14.07
N GLU A 133 -2.02 -2.07 13.33
CA GLU A 133 -1.20 -2.99 12.52
C GLU A 133 -0.51 -4.02 13.42
N ALA A 134 0.17 -3.59 14.48
CA ALA A 134 0.83 -4.50 15.43
C ALA A 134 -0.17 -5.48 16.10
N ALA A 135 -1.36 -5.00 16.47
CA ALA A 135 -2.41 -5.85 17.02
C ALA A 135 -2.94 -6.86 15.98
N THR A 136 -3.08 -6.42 14.73
CA THR A 136 -3.52 -7.25 13.61
C THR A 136 -2.49 -8.32 13.27
N ASP A 137 -1.21 -7.97 13.23
CA ASP A 137 -0.10 -8.88 12.93
C ASP A 137 0.10 -9.94 14.03
N LYS A 138 -0.05 -9.56 15.30
CA LYS A 138 -0.08 -10.53 16.40
C LYS A 138 -1.23 -11.53 16.28
N LYS A 139 -2.41 -11.10 15.79
CA LYS A 139 -3.55 -11.99 15.55
C LYS A 139 -3.34 -12.83 14.28
N ARG A 140 -2.79 -12.25 13.23
CA ARG A 140 -2.46 -12.91 11.96
C ARG A 140 -1.43 -14.02 12.16
N SER A 141 -0.33 -13.75 12.86
CA SER A 141 0.71 -14.73 13.19
C SER A 141 0.16 -15.89 14.02
N LYS A 142 -0.71 -15.64 15.01
CA LYS A 142 -1.39 -16.70 15.76
C LYS A 142 -2.27 -17.59 14.86
N ARG A 143 -3.01 -17.00 13.92
CA ARG A 143 -3.84 -17.75 12.96
C ARG A 143 -2.98 -18.55 11.99
N GLN A 144 -1.88 -17.99 11.50
CA GLN A 144 -0.93 -18.68 10.63
C GLN A 144 -0.31 -19.89 11.33
N LYS A 145 0.20 -19.74 12.56
CA LYS A 145 0.72 -20.86 13.36
C LYS A 145 -0.31 -21.96 13.57
N LYS A 146 -1.58 -21.63 13.83
CA LYS A 146 -2.67 -22.61 13.95
C LYS A 146 -2.95 -23.33 12.61
N LYS A 147 -2.98 -22.59 11.50
CA LYS A 147 -3.16 -23.17 10.16
C LYS A 147 -2.00 -24.10 9.79
N GLU A 148 -0.76 -23.70 10.10
CA GLU A 148 0.43 -24.53 9.89
C GLU A 148 0.39 -25.79 10.75
N ALA A 149 0.01 -25.69 12.03
CA ALA A 149 -0.13 -26.85 12.92
C ALA A 149 -1.23 -27.82 12.43
N GLN A 150 -2.37 -27.30 11.96
CA GLN A 150 -3.45 -28.12 11.38
C GLN A 150 -2.98 -28.81 10.10
N LYS A 151 -2.32 -28.10 9.19
CA LYS A 151 -1.74 -28.68 7.97
C LYS A 151 -0.72 -29.78 8.29
N LYS A 152 0.15 -29.56 9.27
CA LYS A 152 1.11 -30.58 9.73
C LYS A 152 0.40 -31.79 10.35
N ALA A 153 -0.63 -31.58 11.16
CA ALA A 153 -1.42 -32.67 11.74
C ALA A 153 -2.17 -33.47 10.66
N GLU A 154 -2.71 -32.83 9.63
CA GLU A 154 -3.33 -33.50 8.49
C GLU A 154 -2.32 -34.28 7.64
N GLN A 155 -1.11 -33.72 7.42
CA GLN A 155 -0.01 -34.44 6.76
C GLN A 155 0.38 -35.68 7.55
N LEU A 156 0.62 -35.54 8.86
CA LEU A 156 0.94 -36.66 9.74
C LEU A 156 -0.18 -37.71 9.80
N LYS A 157 -1.45 -37.30 9.75
CA LYS A 157 -2.57 -38.24 9.66
C LYS A 157 -2.56 -39.01 8.34
N LYS A 158 -2.34 -38.34 7.20
CA LYS A 158 -2.25 -39.00 5.90
C LYS A 158 -1.05 -39.95 5.81
N GLU A 159 0.09 -39.56 6.39
CA GLU A 159 1.27 -40.42 6.52
C GLU A 159 0.99 -41.60 7.44
N ALA A 160 0.33 -41.38 8.59
CA ALA A 160 -0.08 -42.44 9.50
C ALA A 160 -1.13 -43.38 8.91
N ASP A 161 -2.09 -42.90 8.12
CA ASP A 161 -3.08 -43.72 7.41
C ASP A 161 -2.40 -44.58 6.32
N GLY A 162 -1.29 -44.09 5.73
CA GLY A 162 -0.46 -44.87 4.81
C GLY A 162 0.43 -45.93 5.50
N ILE A 163 0.77 -45.73 6.77
CA ILE A 163 1.63 -46.65 7.56
C ILE A 163 0.79 -47.64 8.39
N ASN A 164 -0.39 -47.25 8.86
CA ASN A 164 -1.35 -48.12 9.54
C ASN A 164 -2.04 -49.04 8.53
N LYS A 165 -1.36 -50.13 8.15
CA LYS A 165 -1.95 -51.26 7.40
C LYS A 165 -2.97 -52.08 8.22
N PHE A 166 -3.27 -51.67 9.44
CA PHE A 166 -4.20 -52.33 10.35
C PHE A 166 -5.38 -51.39 10.60
N GLY A 167 -6.57 -51.80 10.16
CA GLY A 167 -7.82 -51.04 10.31
C GLY A 167 -8.24 -50.84 11.76
N SER A 168 -9.19 -49.93 12.01
CA SER A 168 -9.67 -49.54 13.34
C SER A 168 -10.45 -50.62 14.11
N ASP A 169 -10.45 -51.84 13.62
CA ASP A 169 -11.18 -52.97 14.18
C ASP A 169 -10.25 -53.75 15.11
N GLY A 170 -10.15 -53.28 16.36
CA GLY A 170 -9.83 -54.12 17.51
C GLY A 170 -8.50 -54.88 17.52
N SER A 171 -7.59 -54.38 18.36
CA SER A 171 -6.50 -55.11 19.04
C SER A 171 -5.31 -55.56 18.17
N PHE A 172 -4.34 -54.66 18.07
CA PHE A 172 -2.91 -54.95 17.82
C PHE A 172 -2.39 -56.18 18.60
N MET A 173 -2.93 -56.43 19.80
CA MET A 173 -2.56 -57.57 20.64
C MET A 173 -3.13 -58.90 20.15
N ASP A 174 -4.28 -58.88 19.47
CA ASP A 174 -4.95 -60.08 18.96
C ASP A 174 -4.37 -60.56 17.63
N MET A 175 -3.67 -59.68 16.91
CA MET A 175 -2.82 -60.03 15.77
C MET A 175 -1.40 -60.43 16.19
N MET A 176 -0.82 -59.84 17.24
CA MET A 176 0.48 -60.28 17.77
C MET A 176 0.40 -61.71 18.34
N ALA A 177 -0.73 -62.08 18.97
CA ALA A 177 -0.96 -63.43 19.49
C ALA A 177 -1.16 -64.51 18.39
N LYS A 178 -1.46 -64.10 17.14
CA LYS A 178 -1.68 -64.99 15.99
C LYS A 178 -0.45 -65.10 15.07
N MET A 179 0.62 -64.33 15.33
CA MET A 179 1.88 -64.42 14.59
C MET A 179 2.81 -65.43 15.26
N ASP A 180 3.30 -66.42 14.49
CA ASP A 180 4.25 -67.40 14.98
C ASP A 180 5.60 -66.75 15.39
N PRO A 181 6.23 -67.16 16.51
CA PRO A 181 7.41 -66.51 17.07
C PRO A 181 8.63 -66.48 16.13
N LYS A 182 8.72 -67.43 15.20
CA LYS A 182 9.82 -67.48 14.20
C LYS A 182 9.74 -66.37 13.15
N VAL A 183 8.54 -65.89 12.83
CA VAL A 183 8.35 -64.82 11.84
C VAL A 183 8.70 -63.47 12.45
N LEU A 184 8.35 -63.24 13.72
CA LEU A 184 8.72 -62.04 14.47
C LEU A 184 10.24 -61.91 14.64
N GLU A 185 10.95 -63.01 14.93
CA GLU A 185 12.42 -62.97 15.03
C GLU A 185 13.09 -62.63 13.69
N ALA A 186 12.54 -63.10 12.58
CA ALA A 186 13.05 -62.79 11.24
C ALA A 186 12.77 -61.34 10.84
N GLU A 187 11.60 -60.81 11.17
CA GLU A 187 11.23 -59.40 10.93
C GLU A 187 12.04 -58.44 11.80
N VAL A 188 12.31 -58.78 13.06
CA VAL A 188 13.18 -57.98 13.95
C VAL A 188 14.63 -57.97 13.45
N ARG A 189 15.13 -59.07 12.86
CA ARG A 189 16.45 -59.09 12.22
C ARG A 189 16.50 -58.20 10.99
N LYS A 190 15.50 -58.29 10.11
CA LYS A 190 15.37 -57.42 8.92
C LYS A 190 15.27 -55.94 9.31
N ALA A 191 14.45 -55.61 10.31
CA ALA A 191 14.31 -54.24 10.82
C ALA A 191 15.61 -53.70 11.42
N LYS A 192 16.42 -54.55 12.09
CA LYS A 192 17.76 -54.16 12.58
C LYS A 192 18.75 -53.93 11.45
N GLU A 193 18.69 -54.71 10.40
CA GLU A 193 19.55 -54.54 9.21
C GLU A 193 19.18 -53.26 8.43
N GLU A 194 17.88 -52.98 8.26
CA GLU A 194 17.38 -51.75 7.63
C GLU A 194 17.68 -50.51 8.48
N ALA A 195 17.54 -50.59 9.81
CA ALA A 195 17.91 -49.49 10.71
C ALA A 195 19.43 -49.22 10.71
N ALA A 196 20.27 -50.26 10.58
CA ALA A 196 21.72 -50.11 10.44
C ALA A 196 22.12 -49.47 9.10
N GLN A 197 21.34 -49.71 8.03
CA GLN A 197 21.54 -49.07 6.73
C GLN A 197 21.08 -47.61 6.75
N ALA A 198 19.91 -47.31 7.30
CA ALA A 198 19.42 -45.94 7.47
C ALA A 198 20.32 -45.09 8.39
N ALA A 199 20.92 -45.69 9.42
CA ALA A 199 21.89 -45.01 10.28
C ALA A 199 23.21 -44.67 9.54
N LYS A 200 23.65 -45.53 8.62
CA LYS A 200 24.81 -45.25 7.76
C LYS A 200 24.51 -44.13 6.76
N GLU A 201 23.31 -44.11 6.19
CA GLU A 201 22.86 -43.05 5.27
C GLU A 201 22.64 -41.70 5.99
N ALA A 202 22.07 -41.71 7.20
CA ALA A 202 21.91 -40.50 8.02
C ALA A 202 23.26 -39.96 8.54
N ALA A 203 24.25 -40.83 8.79
CA ALA A 203 25.61 -40.41 9.09
C ALA A 203 26.29 -39.75 7.88
N LEU A 204 26.05 -40.26 6.67
CA LEU A 204 26.52 -39.65 5.41
C LEU A 204 25.83 -38.31 5.12
N ALA A 205 24.54 -38.16 5.41
CA ALA A 205 23.80 -36.91 5.23
C ALA A 205 24.18 -35.81 6.24
N LYS A 206 24.56 -36.19 7.47
CA LYS A 206 25.12 -35.26 8.47
C LYS A 206 26.54 -34.78 8.13
N ALA A 207 27.24 -35.50 7.25
CA ALA A 207 28.51 -35.07 6.68
C ALA A 207 28.33 -34.22 5.40
N SER A 208 27.20 -33.50 5.27
CA SER A 208 26.97 -32.64 4.11
C SER A 208 27.94 -31.45 4.10
N THR A 209 28.68 -31.38 3.01
CA THR A 209 29.74 -30.43 2.68
C THR A 209 29.22 -29.00 2.72
N ILE A 210 29.87 -28.15 3.52
CA ILE A 210 29.64 -26.69 3.57
C ILE A 210 29.77 -26.14 2.15
N THR A 211 28.71 -25.49 1.66
CA THR A 211 28.72 -24.93 0.30
C THR A 211 29.42 -23.56 0.30
N PRO A 212 30.21 -23.20 -0.73
CA PRO A 212 30.95 -21.93 -0.78
C PRO A 212 30.06 -20.67 -0.65
N SER A 213 28.79 -20.79 -1.03
CA SER A 213 27.76 -19.75 -0.88
C SER A 213 27.53 -19.33 0.58
N GLN A 214 27.65 -20.26 1.53
CA GLN A 214 27.46 -19.98 2.95
C GLN A 214 28.63 -19.21 3.59
N MET A 215 29.75 -19.02 2.86
CA MET A 215 30.92 -18.29 3.34
C MET A 215 31.02 -16.85 2.81
N SER A 216 30.05 -16.35 2.02
CA SER A 216 30.14 -14.96 1.53
C SER A 216 29.86 -13.95 2.65
N SER A 217 30.89 -13.19 3.02
CA SER A 217 30.91 -12.21 4.10
C SER A 217 30.08 -10.94 3.84
N GLU A 218 29.49 -10.82 2.65
CA GLU A 218 28.75 -9.63 2.20
C GLU A 218 27.47 -9.37 3.00
N GLN A 219 26.84 -10.42 3.56
CA GLN A 219 25.61 -10.27 4.34
C GLN A 219 25.84 -9.85 5.82
N ASN A 220 27.09 -9.81 6.28
CA ASN A 220 27.42 -9.48 7.68
C ASN A 220 27.90 -8.03 7.91
N ILE A 221 28.06 -7.24 6.85
CA ILE A 221 28.51 -5.85 6.97
C ILE A 221 27.29 -4.94 6.89
N THR A 222 26.80 -4.49 8.05
CA THR A 222 25.80 -3.40 8.13
C THR A 222 26.55 -2.07 8.27
N ILE A 223 26.62 -1.31 7.19
CA ILE A 223 27.15 0.06 7.20
C ILE A 223 26.07 0.94 7.87
N ARG A 224 26.35 1.42 9.08
CA ARG A 224 25.54 2.48 9.70
C ARG A 224 26.03 3.81 9.16
N GLU A 225 25.29 4.39 8.23
CA GLU A 225 25.53 5.75 7.77
C GLU A 225 25.29 6.73 8.93
N THR A 226 26.37 7.31 9.43
CA THR A 226 26.33 8.45 10.35
C THR A 226 26.37 9.72 9.51
N SER A 227 25.23 10.38 9.37
CA SER A 227 25.10 11.71 8.80
C SER A 227 25.69 12.76 9.75
N PHE A 228 26.67 13.52 9.25
CA PHE A 228 27.21 14.75 9.85
C PHE A 228 26.48 15.97 9.27
#